data_AF-A0A7W3LLF9-F1
#
_entry.id   AF-A0A7W3LLF9-F1
#
_cell.length_a   1.000
_cell.length_b   1.000
_cell.length_c   1.000
_cell.angle_alpha   90.00
_cell.angle_beta   90.00
_cell.angle_gamma   90.00
#
_symmetry.space_group_name_H-M   'P 1'
#
loop_
_entity.id
_entity.type
_entity.pdbx_description
1 polymer ?
#
loop_
_entity_poly.entity_id
_entity_poly.type
_entity_poly.pdbx_seq_one_letter_code
_entity_poly.pdbx_strand_id
1 'polypeptide(L)'
;MTARVITLRPRPIPGSALVPSPSPSSSLAVLTPVRIDWDAVRSLYVARCSRCVDAFAAFSPDQVDRWAAAHRCDVELVALLASLNVRDTA
;
A
#
# COMPACT_ATOMS: atom_id res chain seq x y z
N MET A 1 -22.18 -14.68 25.19
CA MET A 1 -22.50 -15.37 23.93
C MET A 1 -21.25 -15.38 23.07
N THR A 2 -20.64 -16.55 22.87
CA THR A 2 -19.30 -16.65 22.26
C THR A 2 -19.42 -17.53 21.01
N ALA A 3 -19.32 -16.92 19.83
CA ALA A 3 -19.43 -17.61 18.56
C ALA A 3 -18.09 -18.25 18.18
N ARG A 4 -18.09 -19.54 17.83
CA ARG A 4 -16.91 -20.25 17.30
C ARG A 4 -17.01 -20.31 15.78
N VAL A 5 -16.03 -19.72 15.09
CA VAL A 5 -15.95 -19.76 13.62
C VAL A 5 -15.30 -21.08 13.21
N ILE A 6 -16.03 -21.91 12.48
CA ILE A 6 -15.52 -23.14 11.86
C ILE A 6 -15.07 -22.79 10.44
N THR A 7 -13.77 -22.79 10.18
CA THR A 7 -13.24 -22.63 8.81
C THR A 7 -13.33 -23.98 8.08
N LEU A 8 -14.25 -24.08 7.13
CA LEU A 8 -14.33 -25.22 6.21
C LEU A 8 -13.17 -25.13 5.21
N ARG A 9 -12.21 -26.05 5.28
CA ARG A 9 -11.16 -26.19 4.27
C ARG A 9 -11.77 -26.81 2.99
N PRO A 10 -11.64 -26.17 1.82
CA PRO A 10 -12.05 -26.78 0.55
C PRO A 10 -11.18 -28.00 0.23
N ARG A 11 -11.84 -29.13 -0.10
CA ARG A 11 -11.20 -30.35 -0.58
C ARG A 11 -10.82 -30.17 -2.06
N PRO A 12 -9.56 -30.38 -2.48
CA PRO A 12 -9.19 -30.29 -3.90
C PRO A 12 -9.84 -31.42 -4.70
N ILE A 13 -10.58 -31.07 -5.75
CA ILE A 13 -11.14 -32.00 -6.73
C ILE A 13 -10.13 -32.12 -7.88
N PRO A 14 -9.65 -33.33 -8.24
CA PRO A 14 -8.80 -33.50 -9.41
C PRO A 14 -9.70 -33.64 -10.65
N GLY A 15 -9.81 -32.59 -11.46
CA GLY A 15 -10.56 -32.65 -12.71
C GLY A 15 -10.75 -31.31 -13.39
N SER A 16 -10.01 -31.11 -14.47
CA SER A 16 -10.12 -30.10 -15.53
C SER A 16 -11.24 -29.05 -15.42
N ALA A 17 -10.85 -27.83 -15.08
CA ALA A 17 -11.28 -26.62 -15.78
C ALA A 17 -10.14 -25.60 -15.66
N LEU A 18 -9.69 -25.08 -16.81
CA LEU A 18 -8.69 -24.02 -16.93
C LEU A 18 -9.28 -22.73 -16.32
N VAL A 19 -9.31 -22.63 -15.00
CA VAL A 19 -9.46 -21.35 -14.32
C VAL A 19 -8.05 -20.78 -14.24
N PRO A 20 -7.75 -19.61 -14.82
CA PRO A 20 -6.50 -18.94 -14.48
C PRO A 20 -6.59 -18.67 -12.98
N SER A 21 -5.85 -19.48 -12.21
CA SER A 21 -5.50 -19.11 -10.85
C SER A 21 -4.91 -17.70 -10.94
N PRO A 22 -5.29 -16.75 -10.07
CA PRO A 22 -4.40 -15.65 -9.80
C PRO A 22 -3.19 -16.28 -9.11
N SER A 23 -2.24 -16.76 -9.93
CA SER A 23 -0.87 -16.89 -9.50
C SER A 23 -0.52 -15.58 -8.77
N PRO A 24 0.22 -15.61 -7.66
CA PRO A 24 0.95 -14.43 -7.23
C PRO A 24 2.01 -14.19 -8.31
N SER A 25 1.57 -13.71 -9.47
CA SER A 25 2.42 -13.13 -10.47
C SER A 25 3.19 -12.09 -9.70
N SER A 26 4.50 -12.28 -9.66
CA SER A 26 5.49 -11.27 -9.33
C SER A 26 5.21 -10.05 -10.20
N SER A 27 4.19 -9.29 -9.82
CA SER A 27 4.08 -7.92 -10.23
C SER A 27 5.28 -7.30 -9.56
N LEU A 28 6.30 -7.04 -10.37
CA LEU A 28 7.03 -5.78 -10.27
C LEU A 28 5.98 -4.65 -10.34
N ALA A 29 5.10 -4.57 -9.34
CA ALA A 29 4.35 -3.39 -9.03
C ALA A 29 5.48 -2.40 -8.83
N VAL A 30 5.63 -1.50 -9.79
CA VAL A 30 6.50 -0.36 -9.65
C VAL A 30 6.01 0.28 -8.36
N LEU A 31 6.70 0.00 -7.26
CA LEU A 31 6.28 0.41 -5.93
C LEU A 31 6.38 1.92 -5.95
N THR A 32 5.27 2.59 -6.25
CA THR A 32 5.18 4.02 -6.13
C THR A 32 5.56 4.33 -4.67
N PRO A 33 6.45 5.29 -4.43
CA PRO A 33 6.84 5.61 -3.06
C PRO A 33 5.66 6.15 -2.25
N VAL A 34 4.59 6.56 -2.92
CA VAL A 34 3.34 6.99 -2.31
C VAL A 34 2.44 5.77 -2.04
N ARG A 35 2.04 5.63 -0.77
CA ARG A 35 0.95 4.76 -0.32
C ARG A 35 -0.30 5.59 -0.09
N ILE A 36 -1.46 5.06 -0.45
CA ILE A 36 -2.76 5.69 -0.23
C ILE A 36 -3.55 4.80 0.71
N ASP A 37 -3.99 5.36 1.83
CA ASP A 37 -4.78 4.70 2.86
C ASP A 37 -6.10 5.46 3.06
N TRP A 38 -7.11 4.75 3.56
CA TRP A 38 -8.39 5.35 3.98
C TRP A 38 -8.41 5.52 5.50
N ASP A 39 -8.53 6.76 5.97
CA ASP A 39 -8.75 7.08 7.38
C ASP A 39 -10.25 7.08 7.67
N ALA A 40 -10.74 5.97 8.24
CA ALA A 40 -12.15 5.80 8.57
C ALA A 40 -12.63 6.72 9.71
N VAL A 41 -11.74 7.17 10.60
CA VAL A 41 -12.12 8.04 11.72
C VAL A 41 -12.42 9.44 11.20
N ARG A 42 -11.63 9.90 10.23
CA ARG A 42 -11.76 11.24 9.64
C ARG A 42 -12.55 11.25 8.33
N SER A 43 -12.87 10.08 7.80
CA SER A 43 -13.50 9.91 6.48
C SER A 43 -12.70 10.60 5.37
N LEU A 44 -11.38 10.38 5.35
CA LEU A 44 -10.45 10.99 4.40
C LEU A 44 -9.56 9.94 3.73
N TYR A 45 -9.24 10.16 2.47
CA TYR A 45 -8.12 9.49 1.81
C TYR A 45 -6.82 10.19 2.21
N VAL A 46 -5.80 9.42 2.55
CA VAL A 46 -4.50 9.91 3.00
C VAL A 46 -3.41 9.28 2.14
N ALA A 47 -2.70 10.10 1.37
CA ALA A 47 -1.48 9.71 0.70
C ALA A 47 -0.26 10.01 1.58
N ARG A 48 0.72 9.11 1.58
CA ARG A 48 2.02 9.28 2.26
C ARG A 48 3.15 8.81 1.39
N CYS A 49 4.16 9.65 1.21
CA CYS A 49 5.39 9.28 0.53
C CYS A 49 6.38 8.64 1.52
N SER A 50 6.80 7.41 1.26
CA SER A 50 7.75 6.69 2.11
C SER A 50 9.19 7.23 2.05
N ARG A 51 9.51 8.08 1.07
CA ARG A 51 10.85 8.65 0.88
C ARG A 51 11.05 9.96 1.62
N CYS A 52 10.15 10.91 1.43
CA CYS A 52 10.25 12.25 2.04
C CYS A 52 9.30 12.47 3.22
N VAL A 53 8.45 11.47 3.54
CA VAL A 53 7.48 11.54 4.64
C VAL A 53 6.37 12.59 4.43
N ASP A 54 6.32 13.21 3.24
CA ASP A 54 5.25 14.15 2.89
C ASP A 54 3.90 13.42 2.79
N ALA A 55 2.84 14.12 3.19
CA ALA A 55 1.50 13.57 3.31
C ALA A 55 0.44 14.54 2.82
N PHE A 56 -0.58 13.99 2.18
CA PHE A 56 -1.72 14.73 1.68
C PHE A 56 -3.02 14.03 2.05
N ALA A 57 -4.04 14.79 2.46
CA ALA A 57 -5.34 14.23 2.82
C ALA A 57 -6.47 14.97 2.11
N ALA A 58 -7.43 14.24 1.57
CA ALA A 58 -8.61 14.81 0.92
C ALA A 58 -9.82 13.88 1.05
N PHE A 59 -11.02 14.44 0.92
CA PHE A 59 -12.27 13.68 0.91
C PHE A 59 -12.51 12.91 -0.40
N SER A 60 -11.76 13.23 -1.46
CA SER A 60 -11.92 12.66 -2.80
C SER A 60 -10.71 11.78 -3.14
N PRO A 61 -10.95 10.55 -3.64
CA PRO A 61 -9.86 9.68 -4.09
C PRO A 61 -9.10 10.32 -5.26
N ASP A 62 -9.81 10.93 -6.21
CA ASP A 62 -9.20 11.58 -7.39
C ASP A 62 -8.24 12.72 -7.04
N GLN A 63 -8.48 13.44 -5.93
CA GLN A 63 -7.55 14.47 -5.46
C GLN A 63 -6.26 13.85 -4.93
N VAL A 64 -6.37 12.75 -4.19
CA VAL A 64 -5.23 12.04 -3.63
C VAL A 64 -4.42 11.34 -4.73
N ASP A 65 -5.09 10.75 -5.72
CA ASP A 65 -4.43 10.13 -6.87
C ASP A 65 -3.68 11.16 -7.72
N ARG A 66 -4.28 12.33 -7.98
CA ARG A 66 -3.59 13.42 -8.68
C ARG A 66 -2.38 13.94 -7.92
N TRP A 67 -2.50 14.09 -6.60
CA TRP A 67 -1.36 14.43 -5.76
C TRP A 67 -0.27 13.37 -5.88
N ALA A 68 -0.61 12.09 -5.75
CA ALA A 68 0.35 10.99 -5.83
C ALA A 68 1.08 10.94 -7.19
N ALA A 69 0.37 11.18 -8.28
CA ALA A 69 0.94 11.22 -9.64
C ALA A 69 1.84 12.44 -9.88
N ALA A 70 1.52 13.58 -9.29
CA ALA A 70 2.29 14.82 -9.42
C ALA A 70 3.45 14.92 -8.41
N HIS A 71 3.41 14.14 -7.31
CA HIS A 71 4.36 14.25 -6.22
C HIS A 71 5.78 13.91 -6.67
N ARG A 72 6.71 14.82 -6.35
CA ARG A 72 8.15 14.66 -6.57
C ARG A 72 8.86 14.99 -5.27
N CYS A 73 9.74 14.09 -4.85
CA CYS A 73 10.56 14.33 -3.67
C CYS A 73 11.71 15.27 -4.01
N ASP A 74 12.07 16.13 -3.06
CA ASP A 74 13.36 16.79 -3.05
C ASP A 74 14.47 15.76 -2.79
N VAL A 75 15.49 15.73 -3.65
CA VAL A 75 16.55 14.71 -3.60
C VAL A 75 17.44 14.88 -2.38
N GLU A 76 17.76 16.12 -2.00
CA GLU A 76 18.63 16.42 -0.85
C GLU A 76 17.91 16.06 0.46
N LEU A 77 16.62 16.39 0.56
CA LEU A 77 15.82 15.99 1.73
C LEU A 77 15.76 14.47 1.88
N VAL A 78 15.53 13.74 0.78
CA VAL A 78 15.49 12.27 0.81
C VAL A 78 16.86 11.70 1.20
N ALA A 79 17.96 12.26 0.69
CA ALA A 79 19.30 11.82 1.06
C ALA A 79 19.58 12.03 2.55
N LEU A 80 19.19 13.19 3.09
CA LEU A 80 19.31 13.48 4.52
C LEU A 80 18.48 12.51 5.37
N LEU A 81 17.21 12.29 5.03
CA LEU A 81 16.35 11.33 5.73
C LEU A 81 16.93 9.91 5.69
N ALA A 82 17.40 9.46 4.53
CA ALA A 82 18.04 8.14 4.39
C ALA A 82 19.29 8.02 5.29
N SER A 83 20.08 9.08 5.42
CA SER A 83 21.27 9.08 6.28
C SER A 83 20.95 8.97 7.78
N LEU A 84 19.81 9.51 8.21
CA LEU A 84 19.34 9.39 9.59
C LEU A 84 18.86 7.97 9.88
N ASN A 85 18.09 7.37 8.96
CA ASN A 85 17.58 6.02 9.13
C ASN A 85 18.68 4.94 9.25
N VAL A 86 19.87 5.18 8.68
CA VAL A 86 21.01 4.25 8.81
C VAL A 86 21.58 4.24 10.24
N ARG A 87 21.57 5.38 10.94
CA ARG A 87 22.15 5.50 12.28
C ARG A 87 21.35 4.79 13.36
N ASP A 88 20.04 4.64 13.19
CA ASP A 88 19.20 3.93 14.17
C ASP A 88 19.29 2.40 14.05
N THR A 89 19.98 1.90 13.01
CA THR A 89 20.19 0.46 12.78
C THR A 89 21.59 -0.04 13.14
N ALA A 90 22.46 0.84 13.64
CA ALA A 90 23.83 0.54 14.07
C ALA A 90 23.95 0.49 15.59
#